data_AF-A0A975IGT3-F1
#
_entry.id   AF-A0A975IGT3-F1
#
_cell.length_a   1.000
_cell.length_b   1.000
_cell.length_c   1.000
_cell.angle_alpha   90.00
_cell.angle_beta   90.00
_cell.angle_gamma   90.00
#
_symmetry.space_group_name_H-M   'P 1'
#
loop_
_entity.id
_entity.type
_entity.pdbx_description
1 polymer ?
#
loop_
_entity_poly.entity_id
_entity_poly.type
_entity_poly.pdbx_seq_one_letter_code
_entity_poly.pdbx_strand_id
1 'polypeptide(L)'
;MRMHHFLFALLATTAQAGEIAYIAGTNPAERPATAPAVTEVQKDAAWYASALTGVAQPYPASLHFLENQGNWFSPFTHAGMTPPYDLRGWHTDK
;
A
#
# COMPACT_ATOMS: atom_id res chain seq x y z
N MET A 1 34.96 -54.68 -4.84
CA MET A 1 35.35 -53.32 -4.43
C MET A 1 35.25 -52.39 -5.64
N ARG A 2 34.30 -51.47 -5.68
CA ARG A 2 34.22 -50.38 -6.66
C ARG A 2 33.90 -49.10 -5.91
N MET A 3 34.93 -48.30 -5.63
CA MET A 3 34.83 -47.00 -4.98
C MET A 3 34.16 -46.02 -5.94
N HIS A 4 32.90 -45.69 -5.68
CA HIS A 4 32.20 -44.60 -6.37
C HIS A 4 32.75 -43.28 -5.81
N HIS A 5 33.49 -42.56 -6.63
CA HIS A 5 33.97 -41.22 -6.30
C HIS A 5 32.79 -40.26 -6.40
N PHE A 6 32.26 -39.84 -5.25
CA PHE A 6 31.26 -38.76 -5.18
C PHE A 6 31.99 -37.43 -5.39
N LEU A 7 31.84 -36.84 -6.57
CA LEU A 7 32.29 -35.48 -6.87
C LEU A 7 31.29 -34.49 -6.27
N PHE A 8 31.67 -33.81 -5.19
CA PHE A 8 30.86 -32.77 -4.56
C PHE A 8 31.11 -31.45 -5.30
N ALA A 9 30.17 -31.03 -6.15
CA ALA A 9 30.24 -29.74 -6.84
C ALA A 9 29.78 -28.62 -5.87
N LEU A 10 30.70 -27.73 -5.52
CA LEU A 10 30.41 -26.54 -4.72
C LEU A 10 29.69 -25.52 -5.61
N LEU A 11 28.37 -25.37 -5.46
CA LEU A 11 27.62 -24.28 -6.11
C LEU A 11 28.02 -22.94 -5.46
N ALA A 12 28.71 -22.09 -6.22
CA ALA A 12 28.95 -20.71 -5.83
C ALA A 12 27.66 -19.90 -6.03
N THR A 13 26.96 -19.60 -4.94
CA THR A 13 25.81 -18.68 -4.94
C THR A 13 26.31 -17.26 -5.15
N THR A 14 25.98 -16.65 -6.29
CA THR A 14 26.24 -15.22 -6.51
C THR A 14 25.30 -14.41 -5.60
N ALA A 15 25.85 -13.66 -4.65
CA ALA A 15 25.08 -12.70 -3.88
C ALA A 15 24.64 -11.57 -4.83
N GLN A 16 23.38 -11.57 -5.22
CA GLN A 16 22.78 -10.47 -5.96
C GLN A 16 22.62 -9.30 -4.97
N ALA A 17 23.38 -8.22 -5.16
CA ALA A 17 23.13 -6.98 -4.42
C ALA A 17 21.70 -6.52 -4.75
N GLY A 18 20.83 -6.45 -3.73
CA GLY A 18 19.51 -5.86 -3.87
C GLY A 18 19.64 -4.43 -4.37
N GLU A 19 18.66 -3.97 -5.14
CA GLU A 19 18.57 -2.58 -5.59
C GLU A 19 18.79 -1.63 -4.41
N ILE A 20 19.65 -0.62 -4.60
CA ILE A 20 19.94 0.37 -3.55
C ILE A 20 18.61 1.00 -3.17
N ALA A 21 18.21 0.87 -1.90
CA ALA A 21 17.00 1.50 -1.38
C ALA A 21 17.03 2.99 -1.75
N TYR A 22 15.95 3.49 -2.36
CA TYR A 22 15.86 4.89 -2.80
C TYR A 22 16.17 5.83 -1.63
N ILE A 23 17.32 6.52 -1.69
CA ILE A 23 17.69 7.56 -0.73
C ILE A 23 17.12 8.87 -1.29
N ALA A 24 16.23 9.51 -0.54
CA ALA A 24 15.54 10.75 -0.92
C ALA A 24 16.44 12.00 -1.06
N GLY A 25 17.75 11.82 -1.23
CA GLY A 25 18.77 12.87 -1.20
C GLY A 25 19.37 13.08 0.19
N THR A 26 20.46 13.84 0.26
CA THR A 26 21.16 14.20 1.51
C THR A 26 20.76 15.59 2.02
N ASN A 27 20.04 16.38 1.23
CA ASN A 27 19.49 17.68 1.61
C ASN A 27 17.98 17.57 1.88
N PRO A 28 17.52 17.57 3.14
CA PRO A 28 16.11 17.37 3.48
C PRO A 28 15.20 18.51 3.04
N ALA A 29 15.74 19.69 2.71
CA ALA A 29 14.95 20.83 2.23
C ALA A 29 14.56 20.70 0.74
N GLU A 30 15.14 19.74 0.02
CA GLU A 30 14.96 19.58 -1.42
C GLU A 30 14.43 18.20 -1.76
N ARG A 31 13.43 18.18 -2.64
CA ARG A 31 13.00 16.93 -3.29
C ARG A 31 13.90 16.68 -4.51
N PRO A 32 14.57 15.53 -4.63
CA PRO A 32 15.39 15.23 -5.79
C PRO A 32 14.59 15.31 -7.10
N ALA A 33 15.22 15.81 -8.17
CA ALA A 33 14.57 15.92 -9.47
C ALA A 33 14.15 14.55 -10.06
N THR A 34 14.88 13.49 -9.72
CA THR A 34 14.62 12.12 -10.15
C THR A 34 13.60 11.39 -9.25
N ALA A 35 13.08 12.05 -8.21
CA ALA A 35 12.15 11.44 -7.27
C ALA A 35 10.82 11.07 -7.98
N PRO A 36 10.40 9.80 -7.94
CA PRO A 36 9.11 9.38 -8.52
C PRO A 36 7.95 10.16 -7.90
N ALA A 37 7.08 10.69 -8.76
CA ALA A 37 5.88 11.43 -8.34
C ALA A 37 4.63 10.64 -8.71
N VAL A 38 3.65 10.63 -7.81
CA VAL A 38 2.31 10.11 -8.11
C VAL A 38 1.56 11.18 -8.90
N THR A 39 1.26 10.89 -10.16
CA THR A 39 0.51 11.82 -11.03
C THR A 39 -1.00 11.58 -10.99
N GLU A 40 -1.42 10.36 -10.63
CA GLU A 40 -2.81 9.95 -10.57
C GLU A 40 -3.01 8.86 -9.50
N VAL A 41 -4.20 8.82 -8.91
CA VAL A 41 -4.59 7.80 -7.94
C VAL A 41 -5.76 7.04 -8.51
N GLN A 42 -5.54 5.77 -8.80
CA GLN A 42 -6.56 4.88 -9.34
C GLN A 42 -7.61 4.60 -8.25
N LYS A 43 -8.84 5.02 -8.49
CA LYS A 43 -10.00 4.78 -7.62
C LYS A 43 -11.00 3.94 -8.38
N ASP A 44 -10.76 2.64 -8.38
CA ASP A 44 -11.66 1.69 -9.05
C ASP A 44 -12.93 1.46 -8.21
N ALA A 45 -13.83 0.63 -8.74
CA ALA A 45 -15.08 0.31 -8.06
C ALA A 45 -14.86 -0.34 -6.68
N ALA A 46 -13.79 -1.12 -6.50
CA ALA A 46 -13.47 -1.75 -5.22
C ALA A 46 -13.00 -0.71 -4.19
N TRP A 47 -12.21 0.27 -4.62
CA TRP A 47 -11.83 1.40 -3.79
C TRP A 47 -13.05 2.17 -3.30
N TYR A 48 -13.99 2.51 -4.18
CA TYR A 48 -15.22 3.22 -3.79
C TYR A 48 -16.10 2.37 -2.87
N ALA A 49 -16.27 1.08 -3.16
CA ALA A 49 -17.04 0.19 -2.31
C ALA A 49 -16.48 0.16 -0.88
N SER A 50 -15.15 0.09 -0.73
CA SER A 50 -14.50 0.19 0.57
C SER A 50 -14.65 1.59 1.19
N ALA A 51 -14.31 2.65 0.47
CA ALA A 51 -14.39 4.02 0.96
C ALA A 51 -15.79 4.41 1.45
N LEU A 52 -16.84 3.85 0.85
CA LEU A 52 -18.25 4.12 1.16
C LEU A 52 -18.89 3.10 2.13
N THR A 53 -18.10 2.22 2.75
CA THR A 53 -18.59 1.24 3.76
C THR A 53 -19.52 1.91 4.78
N GLY A 54 -20.71 1.34 5.00
CA GLY A 54 -21.67 1.88 5.98
C GLY A 54 -22.31 3.23 5.61
N VAL A 55 -22.12 3.76 4.40
CA VAL A 55 -22.81 4.96 3.90
C VAL A 55 -23.99 4.55 3.04
N ALA A 56 -25.20 4.94 3.44
CA ALA A 56 -26.40 4.69 2.66
C ALA A 56 -26.52 5.65 1.46
N GLN A 57 -27.11 5.18 0.37
CA GLN A 57 -27.50 6.05 -0.74
C GLN A 57 -28.78 6.85 -0.40
N PRO A 58 -28.97 8.05 -0.98
CA PRO A 58 -28.05 8.75 -1.86
C PRO A 58 -26.82 9.26 -1.11
N TYR A 59 -25.64 9.15 -1.74
CA TYR A 59 -24.41 9.61 -1.09
C TYR A 59 -24.45 11.13 -0.87
N PRO A 60 -24.14 11.62 0.34
CA PRO A 60 -24.20 13.04 0.63
C PRO A 60 -23.11 13.79 -0.13
N ALA A 61 -23.44 14.99 -0.62
CA ALA A 61 -22.53 15.83 -1.41
C ALA A 61 -21.22 16.17 -0.66
N SER A 62 -21.25 16.14 0.68
CA SER A 62 -20.06 16.32 1.52
C SER A 62 -18.97 15.28 1.28
N LEU A 63 -19.28 14.10 0.70
CA LEU A 63 -18.28 13.07 0.37
C LEU A 63 -17.53 13.31 -0.95
N HIS A 64 -17.82 14.40 -1.67
CA HIS A 64 -17.10 14.73 -2.91
C HIS A 64 -15.58 14.97 -2.68
N PHE A 65 -15.12 15.10 -1.43
CA PHE A 65 -13.68 15.10 -1.14
C PHE A 65 -12.99 13.80 -1.56
N LEU A 66 -13.71 12.67 -1.64
CA LEU A 66 -13.17 11.39 -2.11
C LEU A 66 -12.58 11.53 -3.52
N GLU A 67 -13.09 12.45 -4.35
CA GLU A 67 -12.58 12.74 -5.69
C GLU A 67 -11.25 13.50 -5.67
N ASN A 68 -11.05 14.35 -4.67
CA ASN A 68 -9.95 15.33 -4.64
C ASN A 68 -8.85 14.97 -3.63
N GLN A 69 -9.07 14.01 -2.72
CA GLN A 69 -8.10 13.69 -1.66
C GLN A 69 -6.78 13.08 -2.13
N GLY A 70 -6.62 12.79 -3.43
CA GLY A 70 -5.47 12.04 -3.95
C GLY A 70 -5.25 10.73 -3.18
N ASN A 71 -4.00 10.46 -2.80
CA ASN A 71 -3.61 9.28 -2.02
C ASN A 71 -3.28 9.66 -0.57
N TRP A 72 -3.79 10.80 -0.09
CA TRP A 72 -3.59 11.22 1.29
C TRP A 72 -4.36 10.30 2.23
N PHE A 73 -3.76 9.98 3.37
CA PHE A 73 -4.44 9.23 4.42
C PHE A 73 -5.69 9.99 4.88
N SER A 74 -6.81 9.28 4.96
CA SER A 74 -8.07 9.80 5.47
C SER A 74 -8.69 8.79 6.44
N PRO A 75 -9.05 9.20 7.67
CA PRO A 75 -9.77 8.31 8.60
C PRO A 75 -11.18 7.95 8.07
N PHE A 76 -11.70 8.67 7.07
CA PHE A 76 -12.99 8.34 6.44
C PHE A 76 -12.93 7.13 5.51
N THR A 77 -11.77 6.67 5.07
CA THR A 77 -11.66 5.51 4.16
C THR A 77 -10.99 4.31 4.82
N HIS A 78 -10.86 4.33 6.15
CA HIS A 78 -10.22 3.28 6.94
C HIS A 78 -11.12 2.87 8.10
N ALA A 79 -10.97 1.63 8.55
CA ALA A 79 -11.60 1.15 9.76
C ALA A 79 -11.06 1.92 10.98
N GLY A 80 -11.98 2.40 11.82
CA GLY A 80 -11.67 3.11 13.06
C GLY A 80 -11.67 2.18 14.26
N MET A 81 -12.32 2.60 15.34
CA MET A 81 -12.49 1.81 16.56
C MET A 81 -13.48 0.65 16.35
N THR A 82 -13.34 -0.40 17.16
CA THR A 82 -14.29 -1.52 17.27
C THR A 82 -15.58 -1.09 18.01
N PRO A 83 -16.63 -1.94 18.06
CA PRO A 83 -17.83 -1.65 18.85
C PRO A 83 -17.51 -1.24 20.30
N PRO A 84 -18.25 -0.27 20.87
CA PRO A 84 -19.50 0.34 20.38
C PRO A 84 -19.30 1.53 19.41
N TYR A 85 -18.07 1.86 19.03
CA TYR A 85 -17.75 3.06 18.26
C TYR A 85 -17.57 2.82 16.76
N ASP A 86 -17.89 1.61 16.29
CA ASP A 86 -17.88 1.26 14.87
C ASP A 86 -19.14 1.74 14.15
N LEU A 87 -19.28 3.06 14.04
CA LEU A 87 -20.47 3.72 13.48
C LEU A 87 -20.75 3.38 12.02
N ARG A 88 -19.77 2.79 11.33
CA ARG A 88 -19.85 2.45 9.90
C ARG A 88 -19.81 0.95 9.62
N GLY A 89 -19.77 0.12 10.67
CA GLY A 89 -19.79 -1.33 10.54
C GLY A 89 -18.57 -1.91 9.83
N TRP A 90 -17.38 -1.34 10.02
CA TRP A 90 -16.15 -1.87 9.44
C TRP A 90 -15.74 -3.24 9.99
N HIS A 91 -16.28 -3.64 11.14
CA HIS A 91 -15.93 -4.87 11.86
C HIS A 91 -17.09 -5.86 11.98
N THR A 92 -18.20 -5.68 11.26
CA THR A 92 -19.40 -6.55 11.41
C THR A 92 -19.22 -7.98 10.89
N ASP A 93 -18.24 -8.22 10.02
CA ASP A 93 -17.98 -9.54 9.43
C ASP A 93 -16.86 -10.32 10.16
N LYS A 94 -16.50 -9.91 11.38
CA LYS A 94 -15.45 -10.55 12.21
C LYS A 94 -16.00 -11.28 13.43
#